data_AF-A0A645IM67-F1
#
_entry.id   AF-A0A645IM67-F1
#
_cell.length_a   1.000
_cell.length_b   1.000
_cell.length_c   1.000
_cell.angle_alpha   90.00
_cell.angle_beta   90.00
_cell.angle_gamma   90.00
#
_symmetry.space_group_name_H-M   'P 1'
#
loop_
_entity.id
_entity.type
_entity.pdbx_description
1 polymer ?
#
loop_
_entity_poly.entity_id
_entity_poly.type
_entity_poly.pdbx_seq_one_letter_code
_entity_poly.pdbx_strand_id
1 'polypeptide(L)'
;MGKTASGAVWLDAEKTTPYDFFQYWRNIDDADVEKCLALLTFLPMEDVRRLGALKDAAINEAKTVLAYEVTKLVHGEEEAEKSKKAAEALFGKGVDMSTVPTVSISQDMKNTNILDILVQTEIVPSKAEGRRLIQQGGLTINDDKISDVNALFNESFLVDGAALIKRGKKKFYKLTIE
;
A
#
# COMPACT_ATOMS: atom_id res chain seq x y z
N MET A 1 -2.75 14.07 -11.37
CA MET A 1 -2.51 13.23 -10.17
C MET A 1 -2.37 14.16 -8.98
N GLY A 2 -3.03 13.88 -7.85
CA GLY A 2 -3.10 14.79 -6.70
C GLY A 2 -4.49 14.90 -6.05
N LYS A 3 -5.33 13.87 -6.14
CA LYS A 3 -6.55 13.77 -5.33
C LYS A 3 -6.56 12.38 -4.71
N THR A 4 -5.91 12.23 -3.55
CA THR A 4 -6.23 11.07 -2.71
C THR A 4 -7.63 11.27 -2.18
N ALA A 5 -8.32 10.18 -1.85
CA ALA A 5 -9.61 10.23 -1.17
C ALA A 5 -9.51 10.85 0.26
N SER A 6 -8.30 11.21 0.71
CA SER A 6 -7.99 11.89 1.97
C SER A 6 -7.53 13.35 1.85
N GLY A 7 -7.32 13.89 0.63
CA GLY A 7 -6.91 15.30 0.43
C GLY A 7 -5.76 15.49 -0.58
N ALA A 8 -5.05 16.60 -0.45
CA ALA A 8 -3.80 16.85 -1.18
C ALA A 8 -2.62 16.19 -0.45
N VAL A 9 -1.64 15.69 -1.19
CA VAL A 9 -0.35 15.24 -0.65
C VAL A 9 0.55 16.47 -0.54
N TRP A 10 0.84 16.89 0.68
CA TRP A 10 1.61 18.10 0.94
C TRP A 10 3.10 17.77 1.03
N LEU A 11 3.94 18.72 0.60
CA LEU A 11 5.40 18.64 0.80
C LEU A 11 5.82 19.03 2.23
N ASP A 12 4.91 19.69 2.95
CA ASP A 12 5.11 20.09 4.35
C ASP A 12 4.93 18.87 5.26
N ALA A 13 5.98 18.51 5.99
CA ALA A 13 6.04 17.36 6.88
C ALA A 13 5.01 17.42 8.03
N GLU A 14 4.54 18.62 8.41
CA GLU A 14 3.50 18.76 9.44
C GLU A 14 2.10 18.47 8.90
N LYS A 15 1.90 18.55 7.57
CA LYS A 15 0.61 18.30 6.91
C LYS A 15 0.52 16.90 6.32
N THR A 16 1.62 16.39 5.80
CA THR A 16 1.76 15.00 5.35
C THR A 16 3.09 14.51 5.87
N THR A 17 3.05 13.57 6.81
CA THR A 17 4.28 13.07 7.43
C THR A 17 5.16 12.42 6.36
N PRO A 18 6.51 12.40 6.51
CA PRO A 18 7.39 11.75 5.55
C PRO A 18 7.01 10.29 5.27
N TYR A 19 6.52 9.58 6.31
CA TYR A 19 6.00 8.22 6.17
C TYR A 19 4.73 8.16 5.31
N ASP A 20 3.74 9.01 5.58
CA ASP A 20 2.50 9.04 4.79
C ASP A 20 2.78 9.48 3.33
N PHE A 21 3.75 10.38 3.13
CA PHE A 21 4.22 10.81 1.82
C PHE A 21 4.87 9.65 1.07
N PHE A 22 5.77 8.91 1.72
CA PHE A 22 6.38 7.70 1.17
C PHE A 22 5.30 6.67 0.79
N GLN A 23 4.33 6.43 1.68
CA GLN A 23 3.26 5.47 1.43
C GLN A 23 2.36 5.90 0.28
N TYR A 24 2.07 7.19 0.12
CA TYR A 24 1.32 7.66 -1.05
C TYR A 24 1.98 7.20 -2.36
N TRP A 25 3.29 7.39 -2.49
CA TRP A 25 4.03 6.96 -3.68
C TRP A 25 4.15 5.45 -3.79
N ARG A 26 4.20 4.74 -2.66
CA ARG A 26 4.24 3.27 -2.64
C ARG A 26 2.94 2.63 -3.17
N ASN A 27 1.83 3.37 -3.13
CA ASN A 27 0.49 2.91 -3.47
C ASN A 27 -0.10 3.53 -4.74
N ILE A 28 0.70 4.25 -5.54
CA ILE A 28 0.22 4.71 -6.85
C ILE A 28 -0.10 3.54 -7.77
N ASP A 29 -0.91 3.79 -8.79
CA ASP A 29 -1.23 2.80 -9.80
C ASP A 29 0.01 2.32 -10.56
N ASP A 30 0.07 1.01 -10.83
CA ASP A 30 1.15 0.35 -11.58
C ASP A 30 1.45 1.05 -12.91
N ALA A 31 0.40 1.46 -13.62
CA ALA A 31 0.48 2.14 -14.91
C ALA A 31 1.15 3.52 -14.85
N ASP A 32 1.19 4.14 -13.66
CA ASP A 32 1.76 5.48 -13.46
C ASP A 32 3.22 5.44 -12.96
N VAL A 33 3.74 4.28 -12.56
CA VAL A 33 5.06 4.16 -11.91
C VAL A 33 6.19 4.65 -12.81
N GLU A 34 6.28 4.18 -14.05
CA GLU A 34 7.34 4.58 -14.98
C GLU A 34 7.31 6.09 -15.25
N LYS A 35 6.11 6.63 -15.48
CA LYS A 35 5.90 8.06 -15.72
C LYS A 35 6.30 8.90 -14.51
N CYS A 36 5.93 8.47 -13.31
CA CYS A 36 6.30 9.15 -12.08
C CYS A 36 7.82 9.09 -11.83
N LEU A 37 8.46 7.94 -12.07
CA LEU A 37 9.92 7.81 -12.01
C LEU A 37 10.60 8.80 -12.97
N ALA A 38 10.13 8.88 -14.21
CA ALA A 38 10.69 9.77 -15.22
C ALA A 38 10.51 11.27 -14.91
N LEU A 39 9.40 11.64 -14.26
CA LEU A 39 9.04 13.05 -14.03
C LEU A 39 9.50 13.59 -12.68
N LEU A 40 9.64 12.73 -11.66
CA LEU A 40 9.77 13.15 -10.26
C LEU A 40 11.10 12.73 -9.61
N THR A 41 11.96 12.02 -10.33
CA THR A 41 13.26 11.55 -9.81
C THR A 41 14.41 11.99 -10.71
N PHE A 42 15.64 11.84 -10.22
CA PHE A 42 16.87 12.08 -10.98
C PHE A 42 17.53 10.79 -11.45
N LEU A 43 16.79 9.68 -11.49
CA LEU A 43 17.31 8.40 -11.96
C LEU A 43 17.66 8.46 -13.46
N PRO A 44 18.72 7.77 -13.91
CA PRO A 44 19.00 7.59 -15.32
C PRO A 44 17.79 6.96 -16.04
N MET A 45 17.51 7.42 -17.26
CA MET A 45 16.37 6.89 -18.04
C MET A 45 16.47 5.39 -18.34
N GLU A 46 17.68 4.82 -18.31
CA GLU A 46 17.89 3.38 -18.40
C GLU A 46 17.27 2.64 -17.20
N ASP A 47 17.52 3.12 -15.98
CA ASP A 47 16.93 2.57 -14.76
C ASP A 47 15.43 2.77 -14.71
N VAL A 48 14.94 3.95 -15.13
CA VAL A 48 13.50 4.22 -15.23
C VAL A 48 12.81 3.19 -16.12
N ARG A 49 13.36 2.92 -17.32
CA ARG A 49 12.81 1.93 -18.25
C ARG A 49 12.91 0.51 -17.71
N ARG A 50 14.03 0.16 -17.06
CA ARG A 50 14.22 -1.15 -16.42
C ARG A 50 13.17 -1.40 -15.34
N LEU A 51 12.96 -0.43 -14.46
CA LEU A 51 12.00 -0.52 -13.36
C LEU A 51 10.55 -0.47 -13.87
N GLY A 52 10.25 0.37 -14.87
CA GLY A 52 8.93 0.46 -15.48
C GLY A 52 8.48 -0.80 -16.23
N ALA A 53 9.43 -1.63 -16.65
CA ALA A 53 9.14 -2.91 -17.31
C ALA A 53 8.75 -4.05 -16.34
N LEU A 54 8.92 -3.85 -15.02
CA LEU A 54 8.54 -4.84 -14.01
C LEU A 54 7.01 -5.01 -13.95
N LYS A 55 6.58 -6.25 -13.69
CA LYS A 55 5.15 -6.62 -13.66
C LYS A 55 4.82 -7.46 -12.44
N ASP A 56 3.53 -7.61 -12.18
CA ASP A 56 2.98 -8.45 -11.12
C ASP A 56 3.66 -8.11 -9.78
N ALA A 57 4.05 -9.11 -8.99
CA ALA A 57 4.74 -8.88 -7.72
C ALA A 57 6.05 -8.08 -7.84
N ALA A 58 6.75 -8.12 -8.98
CA ALA A 58 8.04 -7.44 -9.15
C ALA A 58 7.92 -5.92 -9.25
N ILE A 59 6.75 -5.39 -9.63
CA ILE A 59 6.54 -3.93 -9.72
C ILE A 59 6.67 -3.22 -8.35
N ASN A 60 6.54 -3.98 -7.27
CA ASN A 60 6.76 -3.49 -5.91
C ASN A 60 8.17 -2.94 -5.69
N GLU A 61 9.18 -3.46 -6.39
CA GLU A 61 10.53 -2.90 -6.38
C GLU A 61 10.52 -1.47 -6.93
N ALA A 62 9.94 -1.28 -8.12
CA ALA A 62 9.86 0.02 -8.78
C ALA A 62 9.09 1.05 -7.95
N LYS A 63 7.98 0.64 -7.31
CA LYS A 63 7.21 1.50 -6.40
C LYS A 63 8.00 1.89 -5.15
N THR A 64 8.78 0.97 -4.60
CA THR A 64 9.63 1.25 -3.44
C THR A 64 10.74 2.22 -3.80
N VAL A 65 11.37 2.05 -4.97
CA VAL A 65 12.39 2.98 -5.50
C VAL A 65 11.78 4.36 -5.71
N LEU A 66 10.62 4.46 -6.37
CA LEU A 66 9.93 5.73 -6.59
C LEU A 66 9.64 6.43 -5.26
N ALA A 67 9.02 5.73 -4.30
CA ALA A 67 8.70 6.29 -3.00
C ALA A 67 9.94 6.80 -2.27
N TYR A 68 11.03 6.04 -2.31
CA TYR A 68 12.30 6.44 -1.71
C TYR A 68 12.88 7.69 -2.35
N GLU A 69 13.02 7.72 -3.68
CA GLU A 69 13.65 8.84 -4.39
C GLU A 69 12.87 10.15 -4.22
N VAL A 70 11.54 10.10 -4.32
CA VAL A 70 10.71 11.30 -4.16
C VAL A 70 10.71 11.77 -2.69
N THR A 71 10.67 10.84 -1.73
CA THR A 71 10.76 11.18 -0.29
C THR A 71 12.12 11.77 0.04
N LYS A 72 13.20 11.22 -0.50
CA LYS A 72 14.57 11.72 -0.32
C LYS A 72 14.71 13.14 -0.87
N LEU A 73 14.11 13.41 -2.02
CA LEU A 73 14.14 14.73 -2.63
C LEU A 73 13.41 15.80 -1.80
N VAL A 74 12.28 15.44 -1.18
CA VAL A 74 11.41 16.40 -0.48
C VAL A 74 11.76 16.53 1.01
N HIS A 75 11.99 15.40 1.69
CA HIS A 75 12.15 15.33 3.14
C HIS A 75 13.57 14.95 3.59
N GLY A 76 14.48 14.71 2.64
CA GLY A 76 15.85 14.32 2.91
C GLY A 76 16.05 12.82 3.04
N GLU A 77 17.32 12.41 2.90
CA GLU A 77 17.71 10.99 2.87
C GLU A 77 17.44 10.26 4.18
N GLU A 78 17.63 10.92 5.32
CA GLU A 78 17.38 10.33 6.64
C GLU A 78 15.91 9.94 6.80
N GLU A 79 14.98 10.82 6.43
CA GLU A 79 13.55 10.57 6.54
C GLU A 79 13.06 9.57 5.50
N ALA A 80 13.65 9.55 4.30
CA ALA A 80 13.37 8.53 3.30
C ALA A 80 13.79 7.13 3.79
N GLU A 81 14.97 7.02 4.40
CA GLU A 81 15.46 5.76 4.95
C GLU A 81 14.64 5.29 6.15
N LYS A 82 14.24 6.20 7.04
CA LYS A 82 13.29 5.90 8.14
C LYS A 82 11.95 5.42 7.60
N SER A 83 11.41 6.08 6.58
CA SER A 83 10.11 5.76 6.00
C SER A 83 10.13 4.42 5.28
N LYS A 84 11.19 4.15 4.49
CA LYS A 84 11.43 2.85 3.86
C LYS A 84 11.52 1.74 4.91
N LYS A 85 12.36 1.93 5.93
CA LYS A 85 12.48 0.96 7.04
C LYS A 85 11.17 0.78 7.78
N ALA A 86 10.38 1.82 7.98
CA ALA A 86 9.07 1.73 8.61
C ALA A 86 8.09 0.95 7.75
N ALA A 87 8.05 1.19 6.44
CA ALA A 87 7.21 0.44 5.50
C ALA A 87 7.59 -1.05 5.45
N GLU A 88 8.90 -1.36 5.34
CA GLU A 88 9.43 -2.73 5.42
C GLU A 88 9.14 -3.36 6.79
N ALA A 89 9.27 -2.58 7.86
CA ALA A 89 8.95 -2.97 9.22
C ALA A 89 7.46 -3.05 9.51
N LEU A 90 6.54 -2.61 8.67
CA LEU A 90 5.12 -2.87 8.91
C LEU A 90 4.70 -4.20 8.27
N PHE A 91 5.44 -4.62 7.24
CA PHE A 91 5.51 -6.03 6.85
C PHE A 91 6.32 -6.89 7.84
N GLY A 92 7.34 -6.33 8.51
CA GLY A 92 8.35 -7.10 9.26
C GLY A 92 8.49 -6.87 10.79
N LYS A 93 7.93 -5.82 11.40
CA LYS A 93 8.08 -5.45 12.83
C LYS A 93 6.75 -5.42 13.56
N GLY A 94 6.52 -6.50 14.27
CA GLY A 94 5.74 -6.55 15.51
C GLY A 94 4.57 -7.50 15.45
N VAL A 95 4.10 -7.80 14.24
CA VAL A 95 3.17 -8.89 14.02
C VAL A 95 4.00 -10.04 13.47
N ASP A 96 4.30 -11.02 14.32
CA ASP A 96 4.94 -12.24 13.85
C ASP A 96 4.00 -12.87 12.81
N MET A 97 4.36 -12.77 11.53
CA MET A 97 3.53 -13.23 10.42
C MET A 97 3.29 -14.74 10.47
N SER A 98 4.05 -15.50 11.28
CA SER A 98 3.75 -16.90 11.59
C SER A 98 2.57 -17.08 12.57
N THR A 99 2.25 -16.05 13.34
CA THR A 99 1.15 -16.03 14.34
C THR A 99 -0.11 -15.33 13.82
N VAL A 100 -0.02 -14.62 12.68
CA VAL A 100 -1.17 -13.96 12.06
C VAL A 100 -2.04 -14.99 11.37
N PRO A 101 -3.37 -15.01 11.62
CA PRO A 101 -4.29 -15.81 10.85
C PRO A 101 -4.12 -15.49 9.35
N THR A 102 -3.70 -16.50 8.61
CA THR A 102 -3.58 -16.43 7.16
C THR A 102 -4.89 -16.87 6.54
N VAL A 103 -5.41 -16.08 5.62
CA VAL A 103 -6.58 -16.42 4.83
C VAL A 103 -6.21 -16.37 3.35
N SER A 104 -6.44 -17.46 2.66
CA SER A 104 -6.24 -17.55 1.22
C SER A 104 -7.53 -17.20 0.48
N ILE A 105 -7.40 -16.44 -0.60
CA ILE A 105 -8.45 -16.22 -1.58
C ILE A 105 -8.01 -16.77 -2.92
N SER A 106 -8.96 -17.22 -3.73
CA SER A 106 -8.67 -17.75 -5.06
C SER A 106 -8.36 -16.64 -6.07
N GLN A 107 -7.56 -16.95 -7.09
CA GLN A 107 -7.20 -16.02 -8.18
C GLN A 107 -8.39 -15.33 -8.86
N ASP A 108 -9.56 -15.96 -8.93
CA ASP A 108 -10.79 -15.40 -9.50
C ASP A 108 -11.38 -14.25 -8.67
N MET A 109 -10.97 -14.11 -7.41
CA MET A 109 -11.35 -12.99 -6.55
C MET A 109 -10.56 -11.70 -6.85
N LYS A 110 -9.60 -11.74 -7.78
CA LYS A 110 -8.95 -10.53 -8.31
C LYS A 110 -10.01 -9.62 -8.94
N ASN A 111 -9.91 -8.32 -8.71
CA ASN A 111 -10.90 -7.31 -9.10
C ASN A 111 -12.27 -7.43 -8.42
N THR A 112 -12.38 -8.21 -7.35
CA THR A 112 -13.58 -8.19 -6.49
C THR A 112 -13.48 -7.04 -5.48
N ASN A 113 -14.62 -6.52 -5.04
CA ASN A 113 -14.67 -5.51 -4.00
C ASN A 113 -13.98 -6.01 -2.71
N ILE A 114 -13.08 -5.20 -2.15
CA ILE A 114 -12.33 -5.53 -0.93
C ILE A 114 -13.29 -5.87 0.21
N LEU A 115 -14.39 -5.12 0.38
CA LEU A 115 -15.37 -5.36 1.42
C LEU A 115 -16.03 -6.76 1.30
N ASP A 116 -16.26 -7.21 0.07
CA ASP A 116 -16.84 -8.54 -0.18
C ASP A 116 -15.85 -9.64 0.17
N ILE A 117 -14.57 -9.46 -0.21
CA ILE A 117 -13.48 -10.34 0.19
C ILE A 117 -13.38 -10.43 1.71
N LEU A 118 -13.39 -9.29 2.41
CA LEU A 118 -13.25 -9.25 3.88
C LEU A 118 -14.41 -9.92 4.62
N VAL A 119 -15.61 -9.92 4.06
CA VAL A 119 -16.78 -10.63 4.61
C VAL A 119 -16.68 -12.12 4.33
N GLN A 120 -16.33 -12.50 3.09
CA GLN A 120 -16.20 -13.90 2.69
C GLN A 120 -15.08 -14.62 3.44
N THR A 121 -14.00 -13.89 3.76
CA THR A 121 -12.87 -14.36 4.57
C THR A 121 -13.10 -14.24 6.08
N GLU A 122 -14.28 -13.80 6.50
CA GLU A 122 -14.68 -13.59 7.90
C GLU A 122 -13.81 -12.60 8.70
N ILE A 123 -12.95 -11.83 8.02
CA ILE A 123 -12.14 -10.77 8.62
C ILE A 123 -13.03 -9.67 9.23
N VAL A 124 -14.15 -9.37 8.53
CA VAL A 124 -15.24 -8.54 9.06
C VAL A 124 -16.55 -9.34 9.11
N PRO A 125 -17.39 -9.15 10.15
CA PRO A 125 -18.57 -9.98 10.35
C PRO A 125 -19.72 -9.67 9.38
N SER A 126 -19.72 -8.48 8.77
CA SER A 126 -20.75 -8.08 7.80
C SER A 126 -20.28 -6.91 6.94
N LYS A 127 -20.93 -6.71 5.78
CA LYS A 127 -20.68 -5.56 4.90
C LYS A 127 -20.95 -4.23 5.61
N ALA A 128 -21.97 -4.18 6.47
CA ALA A 128 -22.31 -2.97 7.23
C ALA A 128 -21.20 -2.58 8.21
N GLU A 129 -20.64 -3.55 8.92
CA GLU A 129 -19.53 -3.32 9.85
C GLU A 129 -18.24 -2.92 9.10
N GLY A 130 -17.93 -3.57 7.98
CA GLY A 130 -16.77 -3.19 7.18
C GLY A 130 -16.88 -1.78 6.59
N ARG A 131 -18.05 -1.36 6.09
CA ARG A 131 -18.29 0.04 5.67
C ARG A 131 -18.07 1.03 6.80
N ARG A 132 -18.59 0.72 7.99
CA ARG A 132 -18.41 1.56 9.18
C ARG A 132 -16.93 1.71 9.52
N LEU A 133 -16.16 0.63 9.46
CA LEU A 133 -14.72 0.65 9.73
C LEU A 133 -13.95 1.47 8.69
N ILE A 134 -14.28 1.33 7.40
CA ILE A 134 -13.72 2.14 6.30
C ILE A 134 -13.97 3.63 6.56
N GLN A 135 -15.22 4.01 6.81
CA GLN A 135 -15.61 5.40 7.08
C GLN A 135 -14.93 5.99 8.33
N GLN A 136 -14.64 5.16 9.33
CA GLN A 136 -13.95 5.57 10.55
C GLN A 136 -12.42 5.48 10.44
N GLY A 137 -11.87 5.07 9.29
CA GLY A 137 -10.44 4.85 9.09
C GLY A 137 -9.86 3.73 9.95
N GLY A 138 -10.71 2.81 10.41
CA GLY A 138 -10.36 1.66 11.25
C GLY A 138 -10.04 0.40 10.45
N LEU A 139 -9.87 0.51 9.14
CA LEU A 139 -9.50 -0.60 8.27
C LEU A 139 -8.36 -0.17 7.35
N THR A 140 -7.25 -0.90 7.41
CA THR A 140 -6.09 -0.64 6.55
C THR A 140 -5.61 -1.91 5.86
N ILE A 141 -5.03 -1.74 4.68
CA ILE A 141 -4.24 -2.76 3.98
C ILE A 141 -2.83 -2.23 3.91
N ASN A 142 -1.85 -2.96 4.42
CA ASN A 142 -0.44 -2.54 4.44
C ASN A 142 -0.25 -1.17 5.13
N ASP A 143 -1.08 -0.91 6.14
CA ASP A 143 -1.23 0.38 6.85
C ASP A 143 -1.80 1.56 6.06
N ASP A 144 -2.21 1.35 4.82
CA ASP A 144 -2.98 2.32 4.05
C ASP A 144 -4.46 2.20 4.34
N LYS A 145 -5.06 3.34 4.70
CA LYS A 145 -6.50 3.42 4.94
C LYS A 145 -7.25 3.16 3.65
N ILE A 146 -8.11 2.13 3.68
CA ILE A 146 -9.15 2.00 2.67
C ILE A 146 -10.16 3.11 2.96
N SER A 147 -10.29 4.06 2.05
CA SER A 147 -11.25 5.17 2.13
C SER A 147 -12.46 4.97 1.25
N ASP A 148 -12.35 4.14 0.20
CA ASP A 148 -13.45 3.83 -0.71
C ASP A 148 -14.04 2.45 -0.39
N VAL A 149 -15.34 2.42 -0.12
CA VAL A 149 -16.11 1.19 0.11
C VAL A 149 -16.29 0.35 -1.16
N ASN A 150 -16.00 0.94 -2.33
CA ASN A 150 -16.04 0.28 -3.63
C ASN A 150 -14.65 -0.10 -4.15
N ALA A 151 -13.59 0.09 -3.34
CA ALA A 151 -12.24 -0.27 -3.72
C ALA A 151 -12.16 -1.76 -4.13
N LEU A 152 -11.55 -2.01 -5.28
CA LEU A 152 -11.33 -3.35 -5.81
C LEU A 152 -9.99 -3.88 -5.32
N PHE A 153 -9.95 -5.16 -4.96
CA PHE A 153 -8.71 -5.83 -4.62
C PHE A 153 -7.95 -6.19 -5.89
N ASN A 154 -6.65 -5.91 -5.90
CA ASN A 154 -5.74 -6.22 -6.98
C ASN A 154 -4.38 -6.67 -6.41
N GLU A 155 -3.50 -7.15 -7.28
CA GLU A 155 -2.17 -7.63 -6.88
C GLU A 155 -1.26 -6.54 -6.33
N SER A 156 -1.53 -5.26 -6.61
CA SER A 156 -0.70 -4.18 -6.08
C SER A 156 -0.80 -4.02 -4.56
N PHE A 157 -1.84 -4.60 -3.94
CA PHE A 157 -1.95 -4.71 -2.49
C PHE A 157 -1.08 -5.83 -1.90
N LEU A 158 -0.54 -6.72 -2.73
CA LEU A 158 0.36 -7.77 -2.27
C LEU A 158 1.79 -7.26 -2.24
N VAL A 159 2.45 -7.42 -1.10
CA VAL A 159 3.90 -7.30 -0.97
C VAL A 159 4.42 -8.67 -0.57
N ASP A 160 5.41 -9.16 -1.32
CA ASP A 160 5.96 -10.51 -1.18
C ASP A 160 4.87 -11.62 -1.18
N GLY A 161 3.84 -11.43 -2.00
CA GLY A 161 2.73 -12.38 -2.16
C GLY A 161 1.65 -12.33 -1.07
N ALA A 162 1.68 -11.36 -0.16
CA ALA A 162 0.68 -11.21 0.88
C ALA A 162 0.25 -9.75 1.11
N ALA A 163 -0.97 -9.54 1.57
CA ALA A 163 -1.47 -8.26 2.06
C ALA A 163 -1.73 -8.34 3.57
N LEU A 164 -1.29 -7.33 4.32
CA LEU A 164 -1.57 -7.23 5.75
C LEU A 164 -2.85 -6.43 5.98
N ILE A 165 -3.93 -7.10 6.34
CA ILE A 165 -5.18 -6.45 6.70
C ILE A 165 -5.16 -6.14 8.19
N LYS A 166 -5.36 -4.88 8.55
CA LYS A 166 -5.48 -4.45 9.94
C LYS A 166 -6.87 -3.89 10.19
N ARG A 167 -7.56 -4.52 11.13
CA ARG A 167 -8.90 -4.16 11.60
C ARG A 167 -8.77 -3.53 12.99
N GLY A 168 -8.99 -2.22 13.05
CA GLY A 168 -8.83 -1.41 14.25
C GLY A 168 -7.36 -1.32 14.68
N LYS A 169 -7.11 -1.40 15.99
CA LYS A 169 -5.74 -1.20 16.54
C LYS A 169 -4.91 -2.48 16.68
N LYS A 170 -5.55 -3.65 16.81
CA LYS A 170 -4.89 -4.89 17.27
C LYS A 170 -5.22 -6.15 16.48
N LYS A 171 -6.19 -6.13 15.57
CA LYS A 171 -6.54 -7.32 14.78
C LYS A 171 -5.83 -7.25 13.45
N PHE A 172 -5.02 -8.25 13.17
CA PHE A 172 -4.23 -8.38 11.96
C PHE A 172 -4.59 -9.69 11.28
N TYR A 173 -4.63 -9.68 9.96
CA TYR A 173 -4.88 -10.85 9.12
C TYR A 173 -3.94 -10.77 7.93
N LYS A 174 -3.39 -11.92 7.54
CA LYS A 174 -2.56 -12.05 6.35
C LYS A 174 -3.45 -12.59 5.25
N LEU A 175 -3.65 -11.81 4.19
CA LEU A 175 -4.41 -12.22 3.03
C LEU A 175 -3.44 -12.67 1.93
N THR A 176 -3.59 -13.89 1.42
CA THR A 176 -2.77 -14.45 0.33
C THR A 176 -3.66 -14.86 -0.83
N ILE A 177 -3.08 -14.94 -2.04
CA ILE A 177 -3.77 -15.51 -3.20
C ILE A 177 -3.27 -16.93 -3.43
N GLU A 178 -4.19 -17.88 -3.62
CA GLU A 178 -3.96 -19.24 -4.10
C GLU A 178 -4.38 -19.41 -5.57
#